data_AF-A0A5A5T604-F1
#
_entry.id   AF-A0A5A5T604-F1
#
_cell.length_a   1.000
_cell.length_b   1.000
_cell.length_c   1.000
_cell.angle_alpha   90.00
_cell.angle_beta   90.00
_cell.angle_gamma   90.00
#
_symmetry.space_group_name_H-M   'P 1'
#
loop_
_entity.id
_entity.type
_entity.pdbx_description
1 polymer ?
#
loop_
_entity_poly.entity_id
_entity_poly.type
_entity_poly.pdbx_seq_one_letter_code
_entity_poly.pdbx_strand_id
1 'polypeptide(L)' 'MAQHVSSLHSAKQMSDFEEGQSLGMHAVTPGGIEDVRKNPSTFVDGIFDLYDPNITEAYRAGYVVGYLRQVFTSSHE' A
#
# COMPACT_ATOMS: atom_id res chain seq x y z
N MET A 1 -16.15 20.86 19.14
CA MET A 1 -16.28 19.39 18.99
C MET A 1 -15.86 18.90 17.60
N ALA A 2 -16.17 19.59 16.49
CA ALA A 2 -15.80 19.16 15.13
C ALA A 2 -14.27 19.06 14.86
N GLN A 3 -13.46 19.99 15.37
CA GLN A 3 -12.01 20.01 15.14
C GLN A 3 -11.27 18.78 15.69
N HIS A 4 -11.77 18.19 16.78
CA HIS A 4 -11.16 17.04 17.42
C HIS A 4 -11.40 15.74 16.62
N VAL A 5 -12.54 15.65 15.91
CA VAL A 5 -12.90 14.49 15.09
C VAL A 5 -12.10 14.47 13.78
N SER A 6 -11.89 15.64 13.16
CA SER A 6 -11.05 15.76 11.95
C SER A 6 -9.60 15.34 12.23
N SER A 7 -9.04 15.73 13.38
CA SER A 7 -7.68 15.36 13.79
C SER A 7 -7.54 13.85 14.03
N LEU A 8 -8.51 13.23 14.72
CA LEU A 8 -8.52 11.78 14.94
C LEU A 8 -8.67 10.99 13.62
N HIS A 9 -9.46 11.51 12.68
CA HIS A 9 -9.62 10.89 11.37
C HIS A 9 -8.33 10.97 10.54
N SER A 10 -7.67 12.12 10.52
CA SER A 10 -6.36 12.28 9.88
C SER A 10 -5.27 11.42 10.52
N ALA A 11 -5.25 11.32 11.86
CA ALA A 11 -4.31 10.47 12.58
C ALA A 11 -4.52 8.98 12.26
N LYS A 12 -5.78 8.53 12.17
CA LYS A 12 -6.10 7.16 11.77
C LYS A 12 -5.68 6.87 10.33
N GLN A 13 -5.97 7.78 9.38
CA GLN A 13 -5.54 7.61 7.98
C GLN A 13 -4.01 7.53 7.85
N MET A 14 -3.26 8.33 8.61
CA MET A 14 -1.80 8.25 8.64
C MET A 14 -1.33 6.89 9.18
N SER A 15 -1.90 6.43 10.29
CA SER A 15 -1.58 5.12 10.88
C SER A 15 -1.86 3.97 9.91
N ASP A 16 -3.01 3.98 9.26
CA ASP A 16 -3.41 2.94 8.30
C ASP A 16 -2.46 2.91 7.09
N PHE A 17 -2.06 4.08 6.59
CA PHE A 17 -1.11 4.19 5.48
C PHE A 17 0.27 3.64 5.85
N GLU A 18 0.80 3.99 7.02
CA GLU A 18 2.10 3.50 7.50
C GLU A 18 2.09 1.98 7.70
N GLU A 19 1.00 1.44 8.26
CA GLU A 19 0.80 -0.01 8.41
C GLU A 19 0.77 -0.72 7.06
N GLY A 20 -0.03 -0.22 6.11
CA GLY A 20 -0.08 -0.72 4.76
C GLY A 20 1.29 -0.71 4.09
N GLN A 21 2.03 0.40 4.21
CA GLN A 21 3.37 0.55 3.64
C GLN A 21 4.35 -0.50 4.19
N SER A 22 4.37 -0.70 5.50
CA SER A 22 5.23 -1.72 6.11
C SER A 22 4.88 -3.11 5.57
N LEU A 23 3.60 -3.48 5.51
CA LEU A 23 3.20 -4.78 4.98
C LEU A 23 3.57 -4.94 3.51
N GLY A 24 3.34 -3.92 2.69
CA GLY A 24 3.66 -3.93 1.26
C GLY A 24 5.14 -4.23 1.00
N MET A 25 6.03 -3.64 1.79
CA MET A 25 7.48 -3.91 1.70
C MET A 25 7.82 -5.38 2.00
N HIS A 26 7.15 -5.99 2.98
CA HIS A 26 7.38 -7.38 3.38
C HIS A 26 6.67 -8.42 2.51
N ALA A 27 5.64 -8.01 1.76
CA ALA A 27 4.87 -8.90 0.90
C ALA A 27 5.54 -9.21 -0.44
N VAL A 28 6.62 -8.52 -0.79
CA VAL A 28 7.33 -8.73 -2.06
C VAL A 28 7.99 -10.11 -2.08
N THR A 29 7.61 -10.92 -3.06
CA THR A 29 8.21 -12.24 -3.30
C THR A 29 9.03 -12.23 -4.60
N PRO A 30 10.15 -12.99 -4.68
CA PRO A 30 11.03 -12.98 -5.87
C PRO A 30 10.31 -13.25 -7.19
N GLY A 31 9.30 -14.14 -7.19
CA GLY A 31 8.52 -14.45 -8.39
C GLY A 31 7.57 -13.34 -8.83
N GLY A 32 7.04 -12.55 -7.89
CA GLY A 32 6.10 -11.45 -8.20
C GLY A 32 6.80 -10.16 -8.65
N ILE A 33 8.11 -10.01 -8.41
CA ILE A 33 8.84 -8.78 -8.72
C ILE A 33 8.85 -8.49 -10.22
N GLU A 34 9.17 -9.49 -11.06
CA GLU A 34 9.32 -9.26 -12.50
C GLU A 34 7.99 -8.89 -13.16
N ASP A 35 6.90 -9.53 -12.74
CA ASP A 35 5.57 -9.25 -13.29
C ASP A 35 5.10 -7.85 -12.92
N VAL A 36 5.32 -7.44 -11.66
CA VAL A 36 4.99 -6.08 -11.21
C VAL A 36 5.90 -5.03 -11.85
N ARG A 37 7.18 -5.33 -12.13
CA ARG A 37 8.06 -4.42 -12.89
C ARG A 37 7.59 -4.23 -14.33
N LYS A 38 7.12 -5.30 -14.98
CA LYS A 38 6.60 -5.25 -16.36
C LYS A 38 5.29 -4.48 -16.46
N ASN A 39 4.42 -4.60 -15.46
CA ASN A 39 3.11 -3.96 -15.47
C ASN A 39 2.66 -3.52 -14.06
N PRO A 40 3.21 -2.41 -13.53
CA PRO A 40 2.89 -1.95 -12.19
C PRO A 40 1.43 -1.47 -12.09
N SER A 41 0.86 -0.94 -13.17
CA SER A 41 -0.54 -0.50 -13.21
C SER A 41 -1.51 -1.65 -12.94
N THR A 42 -1.34 -2.79 -13.58
CA THR A 42 -2.23 -3.95 -13.36
C THR A 42 -2.15 -4.47 -11.93
N PHE A 43 -1.00 -4.38 -11.27
CA PHE A 43 -0.89 -4.68 -9.85
C PHE A 43 -1.68 -3.68 -8.99
N VAL A 44 -1.54 -2.38 -9.26
CA VAL A 44 -2.30 -1.35 -8.52
C VAL A 44 -3.80 -1.56 -8.69
N ASP A 45 -4.27 -1.72 -9.94
CA ASP A 45 -5.68 -1.92 -10.25
C ASP A 45 -6.24 -3.15 -9.50
N GLY A 46 -5.50 -4.27 -9.51
CA GLY A 46 -5.91 -5.48 -8.79
C GLY A 46 -6.08 -5.29 -7.29
N ILE A 47 -5.29 -4.42 -6.64
CA ILE A 47 -5.45 -4.13 -5.20
C ILE A 47 -6.66 -3.24 -4.92
N PHE A 48 -6.95 -2.28 -5.81
CA PHE A 48 -8.08 -1.36 -5.61
C PHE A 48 -9.42 -1.97 -6.05
N ASP A 49 -9.41 -2.93 -6.98
CA ASP A 49 -10.58 -3.72 -7.40
C ASP A 49 -11.08 -4.65 -6.29
N LEU A 50 -10.18 -5.09 -5.40
CA LEU A 50 -10.55 -5.85 -4.21
C LEU A 50 -11.21 -4.89 -3.19
N TYR A 51 -12.54 -4.83 -3.24
CA TYR A 51 -13.32 -4.16 -2.21
C TYR A 51 -13.42 -5.03 -0.96
N ASP A 52 -12.65 -4.68 0.07
CA ASP A 52 -12.80 -5.20 1.42
C ASP A 52 -13.24 -4.05 2.36
N PRO A 53 -14.45 -4.11 2.96
CA PRO A 53 -14.93 -3.06 3.85
C PRO A 53 -14.15 -2.93 5.15
N ASN A 54 -13.31 -3.92 5.50
CA ASN A 54 -12.45 -3.89 6.68
C ASN A 54 -11.11 -3.18 6.41
N ILE A 55 -10.79 -2.92 5.15
CA ILE A 55 -9.51 -2.32 4.75
C ILE A 55 -9.77 -0.89 4.27
N THR A 56 -9.07 0.06 4.86
CA THR A 56 -9.20 1.47 4.46
C THR A 56 -8.46 1.74 3.16
N GLU A 57 -8.87 2.79 2.45
CA GLU A 57 -8.20 3.23 1.23
C GLU A 57 -6.75 3.65 1.50
N ALA A 58 -6.50 4.30 2.65
CA ALA A 58 -5.17 4.68 3.10
C ALA A 58 -4.25 3.46 3.27
N TYR A 59 -4.77 2.37 3.86
CA TYR A 59 -4.04 1.12 3.99
C TYR A 59 -3.66 0.52 2.62
N ARG A 60 -4.61 0.45 1.67
CA ARG A 60 -4.34 -0.07 0.32
C ARG A 60 -3.32 0.79 -0.43
N ALA A 61 -3.43 2.10 -0.34
CA ALA A 61 -2.45 3.02 -0.91
C ALA A 61 -1.06 2.82 -0.29
N GLY A 62 -0.98 2.68 1.04
CA GLY A 62 0.24 2.34 1.76
C GLY A 62 0.87 1.06 1.24
N TYR A 63 0.09 -0.02 1.17
CA TYR A 63 0.51 -1.33 0.66
C TYR A 63 1.10 -1.26 -0.74
N VAL A 64 0.40 -0.59 -1.67
CA VAL A 64 0.90 -0.40 -3.04
C VAL A 64 2.23 0.37 -3.04
N VAL A 65 2.33 1.47 -2.29
CA VAL A 65 3.57 2.25 -2.19
C VAL A 65 4.72 1.41 -1.63
N GLY A 66 4.49 0.67 -0.55
CA GLY A 66 5.50 -0.19 0.08
C GLY A 66 5.99 -1.29 -0.85
N TYR A 67 5.05 -1.97 -1.53
CA TYR A 67 5.35 -3.05 -2.45
C TYR A 67 6.13 -2.54 -3.66
N LEU A 68 5.64 -1.48 -4.33
CA LEU A 68 6.31 -0.91 -5.50
C LEU A 68 7.68 -0.36 -5.13
N ARG A 69 7.81 0.32 -3.97
CA ARG A 69 9.11 0.77 -3.47
C ARG A 69 10.08 -0.40 -3.42
N GLN A 70 9.72 -1.47 -2.73
CA GLN A 70 10.59 -2.64 -2.59
C GLN A 70 10.89 -3.29 -3.95
N VAL A 71 9.90 -3.44 -4.85
CA VAL A 71 10.10 -3.97 -6.21
C VAL A 71 11.13 -3.16 -7.00
N PHE A 72 11.10 -1.83 -6.92
CA PHE A 72 11.98 -0.96 -7.70
C PHE A 72 13.29 -0.60 -6.99
N THR A 73 13.40 -0.82 -5.67
CA THR A 73 14.67 -0.66 -4.92
C THR A 73 15.47 -1.95 -4.82
N SER A 74 14.84 -3.13 -4.93
CA SER A 74 15.52 -4.44 -4.91
C SER A 74 16.29 -4.76 -6.21
N SER A 75 16.72 -3.76 -6.99
CA SER A 75 17.46 -3.91 -8.25
C SER A 75 18.97 -3.63 -8.10
N HIS A 76 19.55 -3.84 -6.92
CA HIS A 76 20.96 -3.52 -6.67
C HIS A 76 21.79 -4.67 -6.09
N GLU A 77 21.53 -5.91 -6.52
CA GLU A 77 22.47 -7.04 -6.36
C GLU A 77 22.57 -7.85 -7.65
#